data_AF-A0A354F3H3-F1
#
_entry.id   AF-A0A354F3H3-F1
#
_cell.length_a   1.000
_cell.length_b   1.000
_cell.length_c   1.000
_cell.angle_alpha   90.00
_cell.angle_beta   90.00
_cell.angle_gamma   90.00
#
_symmetry.space_group_name_H-M   'P 1'
#
loop_
_entity.id
_entity.type
_entity.pdbx_description
1 polymer ?
#
loop_
_entity_poly.entity_id
_entity_poly.type
_entity_poly.pdbx_seq_one_letter_code
_entity_poly.pdbx_strand_id
1 'polypeptide(L)' 'MPAYHPLGELAPRDEVSRAILREMNKSRGDYVFLDATNIKSSLLKERFPTAFSACLRFGL' A
#
# COMPACT_ATOMS: atom_id res chain seq x y z
N MET A 1 8.40 -3.80 -3.71
CA MET A 1 9.43 -2.78 -4.07
C MET A 1 10.87 -3.33 -4.12
N PRO A 2 11.16 -4.38 -4.91
CA PRO A 2 12.51 -5.00 -4.93
C PRO A 2 13.59 -4.06 -5.49
N ALA A 3 13.22 -3.06 -6.30
CA ALA A 3 14.15 -2.07 -6.84
C ALA A 3 14.72 -1.09 -5.80
N TYR A 4 14.11 -1.01 -4.60
CA TYR A 4 14.52 -0.08 -3.54
C TYR A 4 15.16 -0.76 -2.35
N HIS A 5 14.64 -1.93 -1.95
CA HIS A 5 15.19 -2.72 -0.85
C HIS A 5 14.92 -4.21 -1.08
N PRO A 6 15.84 -5.13 -0.71
CA PRO A 6 15.65 -6.58 -0.89
C PRO A 6 14.40 -7.13 -0.20
N LEU A 7 14.03 -6.58 0.97
CA LEU A 7 12.80 -6.96 1.69
C LEU A 7 11.51 -6.38 1.08
N GLY A 8 11.62 -5.54 0.05
CA GLY A 8 10.48 -4.93 -0.63
C GLY A 8 9.57 -4.16 0.33
N GLU A 9 8.31 -4.58 0.42
CA GLU A 9 7.27 -3.93 1.25
C GLU A 9 7.43 -4.22 2.75
N LEU A 10 8.25 -5.21 3.11
CA LEU A 10 8.59 -5.54 4.50
C LEU A 10 9.86 -4.82 4.97
N ALA A 11 10.41 -3.91 4.16
CA ALA A 11 11.52 -3.06 4.56
C ALA A 11 11.12 -2.09 5.70
N PRO A 12 12.09 -1.49 6.41
CA PRO A 12 11.83 -0.45 7.38
C PRO A 12 10.95 0.67 6.83
N ARG A 13 10.07 1.21 7.67
CA ARG A 13 9.07 2.21 7.27
C ARG A 13 9.68 3.44 6.62
N ASP A 14 10.83 3.89 7.09
CA ASP A 14 11.52 5.07 6.56
C ASP A 14 12.05 4.83 5.14
N GLU A 15 12.55 3.64 4.84
CA GLU A 15 12.94 3.24 3.49
C GLU A 15 11.75 3.13 2.55
N VAL A 16 10.68 2.47 2.97
CA VAL A 16 9.44 2.37 2.18
C VAL A 16 8.88 3.77 1.91
N SER A 17 8.89 4.67 2.89
CA SER A 17 8.42 6.05 2.72
C SER A 17 9.27 6.82 1.70
N ARG A 18 10.60 6.66 1.73
CA ARG A 18 11.48 7.24 0.70
C ARG A 18 11.23 6.65 -0.69
N ALA A 19 10.96 5.35 -0.78
CA ALA A 19 10.61 4.69 -2.04
C ALA A 19 9.29 5.22 -2.61
N ILE A 20 8.26 5.38 -1.78
CA ILE A 20 6.97 5.98 -2.17
C ILE A 20 7.18 7.39 -2.74
N LEU A 21 7.94 8.25 -2.06
CA LEU A 21 8.23 9.61 -2.54
C LEU A 21 8.93 9.61 -3.90
N ARG A 22 9.88 8.69 -4.10
CA ARG A 22 10.57 8.56 -5.40
C ARG A 22 9.62 8.12 -6.50
N GLU A 23 8.72 7.18 -6.23
CA GLU A 23 7.73 6.73 -7.20
C GLU A 23 6.73 7.84 -7.56
N MET A 24 6.24 8.60 -6.58
CA MET A 24 5.36 9.76 -6.83
C MET A 24 6.04 10.81 -7.73
N ASN A 25 7.30 11.14 -7.46
CA ASN A 25 8.06 12.09 -8.30
C ASN A 25 8.28 11.56 -9.73
N LYS A 26 8.49 10.25 -9.87
CA LYS A 26 8.71 9.60 -11.17
C LYS A 26 7.44 9.53 -12.01
N SER A 27 6.31 9.20 -11.38
CA SER A 27 5.00 9.11 -12.04
C SER A 27 4.31 10.46 -12.19
N ARG A 28 4.81 11.51 -11.53
CA ARG A 28 4.15 12.82 -11.38
C ARG A 28 2.74 12.70 -10.80
N GLY A 29 2.55 11.72 -9.91
CA GLY A 29 1.29 11.47 -9.21
C GLY A 29 1.35 11.91 -7.75
N ASP A 30 0.20 12.26 -7.19
CA ASP A 30 0.08 12.71 -5.80
C ASP A 30 0.02 11.56 -4.78
N TYR A 31 -0.14 10.32 -5.25
CA TYR A 31 -0.29 9.15 -4.41
C TYR A 31 0.18 7.88 -5.13
N VAL A 32 0.30 6.80 -4.35
CA VAL A 32 0.54 5.44 -4.85
C VAL A 32 -0.57 4.52 -4.34
N PHE A 33 -0.81 3.42 -5.05
CA PHE A 33 -1.76 2.40 -4.63
C PHE A 33 -1.09 1.32 -3.79
N LEU A 34 -1.82 0.81 -2.81
CA LEU A 34 -1.53 -0.43 -2.11
C LEU A 34 -2.46 -1.51 -2.68
N ASP A 35 -1.89 -2.53 -3.30
CA ASP A 35 -2.65 -3.66 -3.82
C ASP A 35 -2.74 -4.77 -2.77
N ALA A 36 -3.95 -4.98 -2.25
CA ALA A 36 -4.27 -6.07 -1.34
C ALA A 36 -5.23 -7.10 -1.95
N THR A 37 -5.46 -7.07 -3.27
CA THR A 37 -6.42 -7.94 -3.97
C THR A 37 -6.09 -9.42 -3.86
N ASN A 38 -4.82 -9.76 -3.67
CA ASN A 38 -4.37 -11.14 -3.43
C ASN A 38 -4.69 -11.65 -2.02
N ILE A 39 -5.21 -10.80 -1.12
CA ILE A 39 -5.65 -11.18 0.22
C ILE A 39 -7.16 -11.44 0.20
N LYS A 40 -7.59 -12.56 0.80
CA LYS A 40 -9.01 -12.90 0.89
C LYS A 40 -9.79 -11.77 1.56
N SER A 41 -10.89 -11.34 0.94
CA SER A 41 -11.75 -10.26 1.45
C SER A 41 -12.27 -10.54 2.87
N SER A 42 -12.58 -11.80 3.21
CA SER A 42 -12.95 -12.19 4.58
C SER A 42 -11.86 -11.87 5.61
N LEU A 43 -10.60 -12.13 5.27
CA LEU A 43 -9.45 -11.86 6.12
C LEU A 43 -9.20 -10.35 6.28
N LEU A 44 -9.39 -9.57 5.20
CA LEU A 44 -9.30 -8.11 5.27
C LEU A 44 -10.40 -7.51 6.17
N LYS A 45 -11.62 -8.01 6.05
CA LYS A 45 -12.76 -7.57 6.88
C LYS A 45 -12.55 -7.93 8.36
N GLU A 46 -11.97 -9.09 8.65
CA GLU A 46 -11.70 -9.55 10.02
C GLU A 46 -10.53 -8.81 10.66
N ARG A 47 -9.38 -8.72 9.98
CA ARG A 47 -8.14 -8.16 10.55
C ARG A 47 -8.04 -6.64 10.43
N PHE A 48 -8.66 -6.05 9.40
CA PHE A 48 -8.58 -4.62 9.10
C PHE A 48 -9.97 -3.99 8.89
N PRO A 49 -10.92 -4.14 9.83
CA PRO A 49 -12.31 -3.71 9.65
C PRO A 49 -12.45 -2.20 9.39
N THR A 50 -11.62 -1.38 10.03
CA THR A 50 -11.63 0.08 9.86
C THR A 50 -11.16 0.50 8.47
N ALA A 51 -10.07 -0.10 7.96
CA ALA A 51 -9.57 0.20 6.63
C ALA A 51 -10.53 -0.32 5.56
N PHE A 52 -11.03 -1.55 5.72
CA PHE A 52 -12.00 -2.16 4.80
C PHE A 52 -13.28 -1.32 4.67
N SER A 53 -13.87 -0.91 5.80
CA SER A 53 -15.05 -0.04 5.79
C SER A 53 -14.78 1.34 5.22
N ALA A 54 -13.57 1.90 5.43
CA ALA A 54 -13.18 3.16 4.81
C ALA A 54 -13.10 3.04 3.29
N CYS A 55 -12.43 2.01 2.76
CA CYS A 55 -12.34 1.75 1.32
C CYS A 55 -13.75 1.62 0.69
N LEU A 56 -14.64 0.85 1.31
CA LEU A 56 -16.02 0.70 0.83
C LEU A 56 -16.80 2.02 0.79
N ARG A 57 -16.59 2.94 1.75
CA ARG A 57 -17.23 4.27 1.72
C ARG A 57 -16.79 5.10 0.52
N PHE A 58 -15.58 4.85 0.01
CA PHE A 58 -15.04 5.54 -1.17
C PHE A 58 -15.27 4.75 -2.49
N GLY A 59 -15.96 3.60 -2.44
CA GLY A 59 -16.26 2.79 -3.62
C GLY A 59 -15.06 1.99 -4.16
N LEU A 60 -14.08 1.69 -3.30
CA LEU A 60 -12.91 0.85 -3.59
C LEU A 60 -13.14 -0.62 -3.22
#